data_AF-A0A453MFK4-F1
#
_entry.id   AF-A0A453MFK4-F1
#
_cell.length_a   1.000
_cell.length_b   1.000
_cell.length_c   1.000
_cell.angle_alpha   90.00
_cell.angle_beta   90.00
_cell.angle_gamma   90.00
#
_symmetry.space_group_name_H-M   'P 1'
#
loop_
_entity.id
_entity.type
_entity.pdbx_description
1 polymer ?
#
loop_
_entity_poly.entity_id
_entity_poly.type
_entity_poly.pdbx_seq_one_letter_code
_entity_poly.pdbx_strand_id
1 'polypeptide(L)'
;LCVLQVYGYRMSLWAEHLGGRAEEWFRRPESEECVRRVNAAAEENWRAYVSPDEATRGHLMRYPVKVDRDGGIGPLPGHECFPDVGGKVLGAQSSLPDALTT
;
A
#
# COMPACT_ATOMS: atom_id res chain seq x y z
N LEU A 1 11.57 -26.39 10.68
CA LEU A 1 12.21 -26.03 9.39
C LEU A 1 11.28 -25.20 8.49
N CYS A 2 10.10 -25.70 8.08
CA CYS A 2 9.17 -24.94 7.22
C CYS A 2 8.68 -23.60 7.81
N VAL A 3 8.33 -23.54 9.10
CA VAL A 3 7.87 -22.30 9.77
C VAL A 3 8.94 -21.19 9.74
N LEU A 4 10.23 -21.55 9.87
CA LEU A 4 11.33 -20.59 9.79
C LEU A 4 11.54 -20.07 8.36
N GLN A 5 11.25 -20.90 7.36
CA GLN A 5 11.37 -20.52 5.95
C GLN A 5 10.25 -19.55 5.54
N VAL A 6 9.01 -19.78 5.98
CA VAL A 6 7.89 -18.84 5.75
C VAL A 6 8.14 -17.50 6.44
N TYR A 7 8.58 -17.53 7.70
CA TYR A 7 8.94 -16.33 8.44
C TYR A 7 10.07 -15.55 7.75
N GLY A 8 11.16 -16.23 7.37
CA GLY A 8 12.29 -15.60 6.68
C GLY A 8 11.89 -15.00 5.35
N TYR A 9 11.05 -15.70 4.58
CA TYR A 9 10.53 -15.22 3.31
C TYR A 9 9.65 -13.97 3.49
N ARG A 10 8.73 -13.95 4.45
CA ARG A 10 7.93 -12.75 4.79
C ARG A 10 8.82 -11.56 5.13
N MET A 11 9.82 -11.78 5.98
CA MET A 11 10.75 -10.71 6.37
C MET A 11 11.56 -10.18 5.20
N SER A 12 11.97 -11.06 4.27
CA SER A 12 12.65 -10.67 3.03
C SER A 12 11.77 -9.79 2.14
N LEU A 13 10.51 -10.19 1.92
CA LEU A 13 9.54 -9.40 1.15
C LEU A 13 9.29 -8.03 1.78
N TRP A 14 9.13 -7.99 3.11
CA TRP A 14 8.94 -6.74 3.82
C TRP A 14 10.16 -5.83 3.71
N ALA A 15 11.37 -6.38 3.85
CA ALA A 15 12.60 -5.60 3.67
C ALA A 15 12.68 -5.02 2.24
N GLU A 16 12.39 -5.81 1.21
CA GLU A 16 12.37 -5.34 -0.17
C GLU A 16 11.36 -4.21 -0.38
N HIS A 17 10.10 -4.41 0.02
CA HIS A 17 9.03 -3.44 -0.24
C HIS A 17 9.09 -2.20 0.67
N LEU A 18 9.73 -2.28 1.83
CA LEU A 18 9.85 -1.17 2.79
C LEU A 18 11.22 -0.47 2.74
N GLY A 19 12.02 -0.72 1.70
CA GLY A 19 13.26 0.01 1.45
C GLY A 19 14.44 -0.43 2.30
N GLY A 20 14.62 -1.74 2.45
CA GLY A 20 15.69 -2.36 3.23
C GLY A 20 15.49 -2.33 4.75
N ARG A 21 14.34 -1.83 5.23
CA ARG A 21 14.03 -1.77 6.68
C ARG A 21 13.80 -3.18 7.23
N ALA A 22 14.65 -3.61 8.16
CA ALA A 22 14.50 -4.87 8.90
C ALA A 22 14.28 -4.60 10.39
N GLU A 23 13.25 -3.82 10.68
CA GLU A 23 12.98 -3.32 12.03
C GLU A 23 12.38 -4.40 12.94
N GLU A 24 12.62 -4.32 14.26
CA GLU A 24 12.23 -5.36 15.22
C GLU A 24 10.71 -5.61 15.25
N TRP A 25 9.92 -4.54 15.15
CA TRP A 25 8.46 -4.62 15.16
C TRP A 25 7.88 -5.40 13.97
N PHE A 26 8.58 -5.48 12.83
CA PHE A 26 8.14 -6.30 11.69
C PHE A 26 8.13 -7.81 11.98
N ARG A 27 8.81 -8.24 13.05
CA ARG A 27 8.79 -9.63 13.49
C ARG A 27 7.39 -10.04 13.99
N ARG A 28 6.61 -9.08 14.49
CA ARG A 28 5.27 -9.24 15.05
C ARG A 28 4.22 -8.50 14.22
N PRO A 29 3.86 -9.01 13.02
CA PRO A 29 2.94 -8.33 12.11
C PRO A 29 1.53 -8.14 12.68
N GLU A 30 1.16 -8.91 13.69
CA GLU A 30 -0.12 -8.80 14.40
C GLU A 30 -0.19 -7.61 15.36
N SER A 31 0.96 -7.01 15.70
CA SER A 31 1.02 -5.91 16.65
C SER A 31 0.57 -4.58 16.03
N GLU A 32 -0.14 -3.78 16.81
CA GLU A 32 -0.57 -2.44 16.38
C GLU A 32 0.62 -1.55 16.00
N GLU A 33 1.73 -1.64 16.74
CA GLU A 33 2.94 -0.89 16.42
C GLU A 33 3.47 -1.25 15.04
N CYS A 34 3.55 -2.55 14.70
CA CYS A 34 4.00 -2.98 13.39
C CYS A 34 3.13 -2.39 12.27
N VAL A 35 1.80 -2.51 12.40
CA VAL A 35 0.85 -1.98 11.41
C VAL A 35 0.99 -0.45 11.26
N ARG A 36 1.15 0.28 12.38
CA ARG A 36 1.38 1.74 12.34
C ARG A 36 2.67 2.10 11.58
N ARG A 37 3.77 1.37 11.81
CA ARG A 37 5.06 1.62 11.13
C ARG A 37 5.00 1.30 9.63
N VAL A 38 4.34 0.21 9.26
CA VAL A 38 4.11 -0.14 7.85
C VAL A 38 3.28 0.92 7.15
N ASN A 39 2.18 1.36 7.77
CA ASN A 39 1.34 2.42 7.20
C ASN A 39 2.11 3.73 7.03
N ALA A 40 2.88 4.15 8.02
CA ALA A 40 3.70 5.36 7.93
C ALA A 40 4.72 5.28 6.78
N ALA A 41 5.42 4.15 6.64
CA ALA A 41 6.35 3.93 5.53
C ALA A 41 5.63 3.93 4.16
N ALA A 42 4.45 3.33 4.08
CA ALA A 42 3.63 3.31 2.87
C ALA A 42 3.10 4.70 2.48
N GLU A 43 2.78 5.56 3.45
CA GLU A 43 2.40 6.95 3.24
C GLU A 43 3.59 7.84 2.84
N GLU A 44 4.78 7.60 3.40
CA GLU A 44 6.03 8.24 2.96
C GLU A 44 6.34 7.88 1.50
N ASN A 45 6.28 6.59 1.15
CA ASN A 45 6.52 6.13 -0.21
C ASN A 45 5.47 6.68 -1.19
N TRP A 46 4.18 6.74 -0.81
CA TRP A 46 3.15 7.36 -1.65
C TRP A 46 3.46 8.84 -1.93
N ARG A 47 3.82 9.61 -0.90
CA ARG A 47 4.18 11.04 -1.05
C ARG A 47 5.37 11.24 -1.98
N ALA A 48 6.40 10.41 -1.86
CA ALA A 48 7.54 10.44 -2.76
C ALA A 48 7.15 10.04 -4.19
N TYR A 49 6.31 9.00 -4.36
CA TYR A 49 5.89 8.51 -5.67
C TYR A 49 5.12 9.54 -6.50
N VAL A 50 4.26 10.34 -5.85
CA VAL A 50 3.49 11.40 -6.51
C VAL A 50 4.23 12.73 -6.62
N SER A 51 5.43 12.82 -6.03
CA SER A 51 6.28 14.01 -6.12
C SER A 51 7.16 13.93 -7.37
N PRO A 52 7.27 15.02 -8.16
CA PRO A 52 8.10 15.02 -9.38
C PRO A 52 9.60 14.91 -9.08
N ASP A 53 10.03 15.30 -7.88
CA ASP A 53 11.45 15.48 -7.54
C ASP A 53 11.98 14.46 -6.51
N GLU A 54 11.14 13.55 -6.03
CA GLU A 54 11.53 12.57 -5.00
C GLU A 54 11.58 11.14 -5.53
N ALA A 55 12.57 10.38 -5.08
CA ALA A 55 12.64 8.94 -5.31
C ALA A 55 12.04 8.18 -4.12
N THR A 56 11.20 7.19 -4.41
CA THR A 56 10.64 6.29 -3.39
C THR A 56 11.75 5.45 -2.75
N ARG A 57 11.72 5.29 -1.42
CA ARG A 57 12.70 4.46 -0.71
C ARG A 57 12.35 2.98 -0.73
N GLY A 58 11.07 2.65 -0.83
CA GLY A 58 10.55 1.30 -1.01
C GLY A 58 9.38 1.28 -1.97
N HIS A 59 8.85 0.10 -2.24
CA HIS A 59 7.81 -0.15 -3.24
C HIS A 59 6.41 -0.26 -2.64
N LEU A 60 6.28 -0.47 -1.32
CA LEU A 60 4.97 -0.51 -0.67
C LEU A 60 4.44 0.92 -0.55
N MET A 61 3.28 1.17 -1.13
CA MET A 61 2.59 2.46 -1.07
C MET A 61 1.19 2.28 -0.49
N ARG A 62 0.71 3.31 0.21
CA ARG A 62 -0.69 3.34 0.66
C ARG A 62 -1.57 3.46 -0.58
N TYR A 63 -2.52 2.53 -0.75
CA TYR A 63 -3.50 2.65 -1.82
C TYR A 63 -4.31 3.95 -1.63
N PRO A 64 -4.49 4.80 -2.66
CA PRO A 64 -4.95 6.18 -2.52
C PRO A 64 -6.47 6.31 -2.31
N VAL A 65 -6.99 5.57 -1.33
CA VAL A 65 -8.38 5.64 -0.88
C VAL A 65 -8.47 6.12 0.55
N LYS A 66 -9.55 6.83 0.85
CA LYS A 66 -9.95 7.23 2.17
C LYS A 66 -11.08 6.31 2.63
N VAL A 67 -11.01 5.86 3.88
CA VAL A 67 -12.08 5.11 4.53
C VAL A 67 -12.67 6.02 5.61
N ASP A 68 -13.97 6.30 5.51
CA ASP A 68 -14.71 7.13 6.46
C ASP A 68 -15.10 6.33 7.71
N ARG A 69 -15.55 7.02 8.77
CA ARG A 69 -15.87 6.39 10.08
C ARG A 69 -16.99 5.36 10.00
N ASP A 70 -17.87 5.50 9.01
CA ASP A 70 -18.97 4.59 8.69
C ASP A 70 -18.57 3.46 7.73
N GLY A 71 -17.31 3.42 7.29
CA GLY A 71 -16.80 2.44 6.34
C GLY A 71 -16.98 2.84 4.87
N GLY A 72 -17.52 4.04 4.58
CA GLY A 72 -17.57 4.58 3.23
C GLY A 72 -16.17 4.70 2.61
N ILE A 73 -16.04 4.36 1.33
CA ILE A 73 -14.78 4.44 0.59
C ILE A 73 -14.85 5.62 -0.39
N GLY A 74 -13.92 6.55 -0.25
CA GLY A 74 -13.71 7.68 -1.16
C GLY A 74 -12.29 7.69 -1.74
N PRO A 75 -12.02 8.50 -2.76
CA PRO A 75 -10.64 8.76 -3.15
C PRO A 75 -9.93 9.53 -2.04
N LEU A 76 -8.61 9.38 -1.93
CA LEU A 76 -7.79 10.28 -1.14
C LEU A 76 -7.89 11.70 -1.77
N PRO A 77 -8.16 12.77 -1.01
CA PRO A 77 -8.35 14.11 -1.59
C PRO A 77 -7.14 14.56 -2.41
N GLY A 78 -7.39 15.04 -3.64
CA GLY A 78 -6.34 15.44 -4.59
C GLY A 78 -5.68 14.28 -5.34
N HIS A 79 -6.16 13.05 -5.12
CA HIS A 79 -5.67 11.83 -5.77
C HIS A 79 -6.85 11.00 -6.33
N GLU A 80 -7.79 11.66 -6.99
CA GLU A 80 -8.99 11.04 -7.58
C GLU A 80 -8.64 10.12 -8.76
N CYS A 81 -7.53 10.41 -9.44
CA CYS A 81 -6.97 9.63 -10.54
C CYS A 81 -5.55 9.16 -10.22
N PHE A 82 -5.15 8.04 -10.82
CA PHE A 82 -3.76 7.60 -10.78
C PHE A 82 -2.84 8.61 -11.46
N PRO A 83 -1.64 8.86 -10.91
CA PRO A 83 -0.63 9.70 -11.54
C PRO A 83 -0.36 9.26 -12.98
N ASP A 84 -0.08 10.21 -13.86
CA ASP A 84 0.33 10.05 -15.27
C ASP A 84 -0.68 9.43 -16.25
N VAL A 85 -1.53 8.49 -15.80
CA VAL A 85 -2.49 7.76 -16.66
C VAL A 85 -3.93 8.27 -16.58
N GLY A 86 -4.30 8.99 -15.50
CA GLY A 86 -5.62 9.63 -15.39
C GLY A 86 -6.80 8.67 -15.15
N GLY A 87 -6.56 7.38 -14.94
CA GLY A 87 -7.59 6.41 -14.57
C GLY A 87 -8.13 6.68 -13.16
N LYS A 88 -9.46 6.61 -12.98
CA LYS A 88 -10.10 6.85 -11.67
C LYS A 88 -9.68 5.79 -10.66
N VAL A 89 -9.25 6.21 -9.47
CA VAL A 89 -8.82 5.30 -8.38
C VAL A 89 -9.95 4.38 -7.93
N LEU A 90 -11.18 4.89 -7.84
CA LEU A 90 -12.35 4.10 -7.47
C LEU A 90 -12.94 3.29 -8.64
N GLY A 91 -12.32 3.37 -9.82
CA GLY A 91 -12.88 2.82 -11.04
C GLY A 91 -14.15 3.53 -11.49
N ALA A 92 -14.86 2.87 -12.40
CA ALA A 92 -16.17 3.28 -12.89
C ALA A 92 -16.95 2.03 -13.29
N GLN A 93 -18.26 2.06 -13.08
CA GLN A 93 -19.13 1.01 -13.58
C GLN A 93 -19.09 1.00 -15.11
N SER A 94 -18.90 -0.18 -15.69
CA SER A 94 -18.92 -0.36 -17.14
C SER A 94 -20.24 -1.00 -17.59
N SER A 95 -20.52 -0.94 -18.88
CA SER A 95 -21.65 -1.68 -19.48
C SER A 95 -21.34 -3.16 -19.70
N LEU A 96 -20.13 -3.64 -19.34
CA LEU A 96 -19.75 -5.04 -19.49
C LEU A 96 -20.44 -5.89 -18.41
N PRO A 97 -20.83 -7.14 -18.74
CA PRO A 97 -21.36 -8.05 -17.76
C PRO A 97 -20.34 -8.39 -16.66
N ASP A 98 -20.83 -8.57 -15.44
CA ASP A 98 -20.02 -9.00 -14.29
C ASP A 98 -19.27 -10.31 -14.57
N ALA A 99 -19.88 -11.23 -15.33
CA ALA A 99 -19.26 -12.49 -15.73
C ALA A 99 -17.91 -12.35 -16.48
N LEU A 100 -17.57 -11.15 -16.96
CA LEU A 100 -16.29 -10.85 -17.60
C LEU A 100 -15.31 -10.07 -16.71
N THR A 101 -15.76 -9.48 -15.60
CA THR A 101 -15.00 -8.48 -14.84
C THR A 101 -14.92 -8.74 -13.34
N THR A 102 -15.61 -9.76 -12.83
CA THR A 102 -15.56 -10.22 -11.42
C THR A 102 -14.79 -11.51 -11.26
#